data_AF-A0A2X0QBR7-F1
#
_entry.id   AF-A0A2X0QBR7-F1
#
_cell.length_a   1.000
_cell.length_b   1.000
_cell.length_c   1.000
_cell.angle_alpha   90.00
_cell.angle_beta   90.00
_cell.angle_gamma   90.00
#
_symmetry.space_group_name_H-M   'P 1'
#
loop_
_entity.id
_entity.type
_entity.pdbx_description
1 polymer ?
#
loop_
_entity_poly.entity_id
_entity_poly.type
_entity_poly.pdbx_seq_one_letter_code
_entity_poly.pdbx_strand_id
1 'polypeptide(L)'
;MKEETRSKNKIFGIIFIITIVIVVMAIIFAVRHVNNVKAIEDAKLEKATLIVNQLYREDRLADKVTETTLKNARTATQEVDNEQAKGSLNKQINKAERLFLQQTEILATLDSFSTDDGNSFSDGLSVTELQALKVENISNVKLQAEAIDKKAELISWVEYSDVTELSITQLFTDKKENRLAKNVSEKNLKDIREKLDDIKNDSRKKELSDKIDKADKLLAAQKKKDKKQ
;
A
#
# COMPACT_ATOMS: atom_id res chain seq x y z
N MET A 1 84.96 -42.93 -1.85
CA MET A 1 83.85 -42.89 -0.87
C MET A 1 83.48 -41.48 -0.37
N LYS A 2 84.42 -40.56 -0.07
CA LYS A 2 84.10 -39.21 0.45
C LYS A 2 83.44 -38.25 -0.57
N GLU A 3 83.78 -38.32 -1.85
CA GLU A 3 83.16 -37.46 -2.87
C GLU A 3 81.71 -37.83 -3.19
N GLU A 4 81.40 -39.13 -3.21
CA GLU A 4 80.06 -39.62 -3.50
C GLU A 4 79.05 -39.25 -2.39
N THR A 5 79.48 -39.28 -1.13
CA THR A 5 78.67 -38.82 0.02
C THR A 5 78.48 -37.30 0.02
N ARG A 6 79.50 -36.53 -0.41
CA ARG A 6 79.40 -35.06 -0.51
C ARG A 6 78.47 -34.62 -1.64
N SER A 7 78.47 -35.35 -2.76
CA SER A 7 77.54 -35.14 -3.88
C SER A 7 76.10 -35.46 -3.50
N LYS A 8 75.86 -36.62 -2.85
CA LYS A 8 74.53 -36.99 -2.33
C LYS A 8 74.00 -35.97 -1.33
N ASN A 9 74.80 -35.49 -0.38
CA ASN A 9 74.37 -34.47 0.59
C ASN A 9 74.02 -33.12 -0.07
N LYS A 10 74.72 -32.73 -1.15
CA LYS A 10 74.35 -31.54 -1.93
C LYS A 10 73.03 -31.73 -2.67
N ILE A 11 72.81 -32.91 -3.27
CA ILE A 11 71.56 -33.23 -3.97
C ILE A 11 70.38 -33.27 -2.99
N PHE A 12 70.55 -33.90 -1.81
CA PHE A 12 69.53 -33.89 -0.76
C PHE A 12 69.23 -32.49 -0.23
N GLY A 13 70.25 -31.65 -0.05
CA GLY A 13 70.06 -30.24 0.34
C GLY A 13 69.29 -29.43 -0.71
N ILE A 14 69.58 -29.63 -1.99
CA ILE A 14 68.86 -28.97 -3.10
C ILE A 14 67.41 -29.44 -3.17
N ILE A 15 67.16 -30.76 -3.07
CA ILE A 15 65.80 -31.31 -3.05
C ILE A 15 65.01 -30.74 -1.86
N PHE A 16 65.62 -30.69 -0.68
CA PHE A 16 64.99 -30.14 0.51
C PHE A 16 64.61 -28.65 0.37
N ILE A 17 65.50 -27.84 -0.22
CA ILE A 17 65.22 -26.42 -0.50
C ILE A 17 64.08 -26.28 -1.52
N ILE A 18 64.07 -27.08 -2.58
CA ILE A 18 62.99 -27.05 -3.59
C ILE A 18 61.65 -27.43 -2.95
N THR A 19 61.61 -28.45 -2.09
CA THR A 19 60.38 -28.84 -1.38
C THR A 19 59.86 -27.72 -0.48
N ILE A 20 60.75 -27.03 0.26
CA ILE A 20 60.35 -25.88 1.10
C ILE A 20 59.76 -24.76 0.25
N VAL A 21 60.39 -24.40 -0.87
CA VAL A 21 59.91 -23.33 -1.75
C VAL A 21 58.51 -23.64 -2.31
N ILE A 22 58.27 -24.89 -2.72
CA ILE A 22 56.95 -25.32 -3.22
C ILE A 22 55.89 -25.21 -2.12
N VAL A 23 56.20 -25.66 -0.90
CA VAL A 23 55.27 -25.57 0.23
C VAL A 23 54.96 -24.11 0.59
N VAL A 24 55.97 -23.24 0.64
CA VAL A 24 55.78 -21.81 0.92
C VAL A 24 54.94 -21.14 -0.17
N MET A 25 55.20 -21.42 -1.45
CA MET A 25 54.39 -20.93 -2.57
C MET A 25 52.92 -21.39 -2.47
N ALA A 26 52.68 -22.67 -2.10
CA ALA A 26 51.34 -23.20 -1.91
C ALA A 26 50.59 -22.51 -0.75
N ILE A 27 51.28 -22.24 0.37
CA ILE A 27 50.71 -21.51 1.50
C ILE A 27 50.36 -20.07 1.09
N ILE A 28 51.27 -19.36 0.41
CA ILE A 28 51.02 -17.99 -0.07
C ILE A 28 49.81 -17.96 -1.01
N PHE A 29 49.73 -18.92 -1.93
CA PHE A 29 48.59 -19.04 -2.86
C PHE A 29 47.28 -19.29 -2.11
N ALA A 30 47.27 -20.23 -1.15
CA ALA A 30 46.09 -20.53 -0.33
C ALA A 30 45.63 -19.31 0.48
N VAL A 31 46.55 -18.59 1.14
CA VAL A 31 46.23 -17.38 1.90
C VAL A 31 45.66 -16.28 1.01
N ARG A 32 46.25 -16.05 -0.17
CA ARG A 32 45.72 -15.06 -1.13
C ARG A 32 44.32 -15.45 -1.61
N HIS A 33 44.09 -16.73 -1.90
CA HIS A 33 42.77 -17.21 -2.35
C HIS A 33 41.70 -17.02 -1.28
N VAL A 34 41.98 -17.40 -0.03
CA VAL A 34 41.06 -17.23 1.12
C VAL A 34 40.72 -15.75 1.34
N ASN A 35 41.70 -14.85 1.27
CA ASN A 35 41.45 -13.41 1.43
C ASN A 35 40.55 -12.85 0.33
N ASN A 36 40.74 -13.31 -0.93
CA ASN A 36 39.90 -12.88 -2.05
C ASN A 36 38.46 -13.41 -1.93
N VAL A 37 38.28 -14.67 -1.50
CA VAL A 37 36.94 -15.26 -1.28
C VAL A 37 36.20 -14.50 -0.18
N LYS A 38 36.87 -14.23 0.95
CA LYS A 38 36.28 -13.46 2.04
C LYS A 38 35.85 -12.05 1.62
N ALA A 39 36.68 -11.35 0.84
CA ALA A 39 36.34 -10.03 0.32
C ALA A 39 35.09 -10.05 -0.59
N ILE A 40 34.90 -11.11 -1.38
CA ILE A 40 33.71 -11.30 -2.21
C ILE A 40 32.47 -11.56 -1.35
N GLU A 41 32.58 -12.41 -0.34
CA GLU A 41 31.50 -12.70 0.63
C GLU A 41 31.07 -11.43 1.39
N ASP A 42 32.04 -10.65 1.87
CA ASP A 42 31.80 -9.38 2.57
C ASP A 42 31.10 -8.38 1.64
N ALA A 43 31.51 -8.28 0.37
CA ALA A 43 30.89 -7.39 -0.60
C ALA A 43 29.43 -7.79 -0.94
N LYS A 44 29.14 -9.10 -1.04
CA LYS A 44 27.76 -9.61 -1.21
C LYS A 44 26.89 -9.23 -0.01
N LEU A 45 27.41 -9.42 1.20
CA LEU A 45 26.71 -9.08 2.43
C LEU A 45 26.45 -7.58 2.55
N GLU A 46 27.43 -6.74 2.23
CA GLU A 46 27.29 -5.28 2.24
C GLU A 46 26.22 -4.82 1.24
N LYS A 47 26.27 -5.34 0.00
CA LYS A 47 25.27 -5.07 -1.03
C LYS A 47 23.87 -5.47 -0.59
N ALA A 48 23.69 -6.68 -0.05
CA ALA A 48 22.41 -7.15 0.43
C ALA A 48 21.88 -6.29 1.59
N THR A 49 22.75 -5.95 2.53
CA THR A 49 22.42 -5.07 3.67
C THR A 49 21.97 -3.69 3.18
N LEU A 50 22.69 -3.08 2.23
CA LEU A 50 22.32 -1.79 1.66
C LEU A 50 20.94 -1.84 1.00
N ILE A 51 20.67 -2.87 0.19
CA ILE A 51 19.38 -3.02 -0.51
C ILE A 51 18.24 -3.22 0.49
N VAL A 52 18.44 -4.04 1.53
CA VAL A 52 17.43 -4.27 2.58
C VAL A 52 17.18 -3.00 3.40
N ASN A 53 18.22 -2.26 3.77
CA ASN A 53 18.08 -0.99 4.49
C ASN A 53 17.31 0.05 3.66
N GLN A 54 17.44 0.04 2.33
CA GLN A 54 16.68 0.93 1.45
C GLN A 54 15.18 0.63 1.39
N LEU A 55 14.73 -0.53 1.87
CA LEU A 55 13.30 -0.81 2.02
C LEU A 55 12.67 0.04 3.13
N TYR A 56 13.49 0.58 4.03
CA TYR A 56 13.04 1.28 5.22
C TYR A 56 13.45 2.74 5.22
N ARG A 57 12.59 3.54 5.83
CA ARG A 57 12.89 4.88 6.31
C ARG A 57 12.53 4.88 7.79
N GLU A 58 13.55 4.87 8.65
CA GLU A 58 13.38 4.62 10.09
C GLU A 58 12.69 3.26 10.30
N ASP A 59 11.56 3.23 11.01
CA ASP A 59 10.81 2.00 11.31
C ASP A 59 9.71 1.66 10.28
N ARG A 60 9.58 2.46 9.22
CA ARG A 60 8.51 2.39 8.21
C ARG A 60 9.05 2.03 6.83
N LEU A 61 8.16 1.61 5.92
CA LEU A 61 8.52 1.42 4.52
C LEU A 61 8.88 2.75 3.87
N ALA A 62 9.95 2.76 3.08
CA ALA A 62 10.34 3.92 2.30
C ALA A 62 9.37 4.19 1.14
N ASP A 63 9.31 5.44 0.70
CA ASP A 63 8.33 5.91 -0.30
C ASP A 63 8.42 5.17 -1.64
N LYS A 64 9.64 4.74 -2.00
CA LYS A 64 9.96 4.09 -3.28
C LYS A 64 9.84 2.56 -3.27
N VAL A 65 9.35 1.97 -2.17
CA VAL A 65 9.23 0.51 -2.08
C VAL A 65 8.14 0.02 -3.04
N THR A 66 8.54 -0.90 -3.91
CA THR A 66 7.70 -1.61 -4.88
C THR A 66 7.97 -3.11 -4.79
N GLU A 67 7.11 -3.91 -5.42
CA GLU A 67 7.34 -5.36 -5.58
C GLU A 67 8.73 -5.66 -6.17
N THR A 68 9.17 -4.86 -7.16
CA THR A 68 10.51 -4.99 -7.76
C THR A 68 11.61 -4.77 -6.73
N THR A 69 11.49 -3.77 -5.85
CA THR A 69 12.52 -3.53 -4.81
C THR A 69 12.57 -4.66 -3.78
N LEU A 70 11.43 -5.25 -3.42
CA LEU A 70 11.35 -6.40 -2.52
C LEU A 70 11.98 -7.64 -3.17
N LYS A 71 11.68 -7.88 -4.45
CA LYS A 71 12.31 -8.95 -5.23
C LYS A 71 13.82 -8.77 -5.34
N ASN A 72 14.30 -7.55 -5.58
CA ASN A 72 15.74 -7.26 -5.62
C ASN A 72 16.42 -7.53 -4.28
N ALA A 73 15.77 -7.18 -3.16
CA ALA A 73 16.27 -7.49 -1.81
C ALA A 73 16.36 -9.00 -1.57
N ARG A 74 15.37 -9.77 -2.03
CA ARG A 74 15.39 -11.25 -1.99
C ARG A 74 16.56 -11.81 -2.77
N THR A 75 16.71 -11.41 -4.03
CA THR A 75 17.80 -11.90 -4.90
C THR A 75 19.17 -11.58 -4.29
N ALA A 76 19.39 -10.35 -3.82
CA ALA A 76 20.66 -9.99 -3.20
C ALA A 76 20.93 -10.77 -1.90
N THR A 77 19.91 -11.03 -1.10
CA THR A 77 20.05 -11.83 0.15
C THR A 77 20.32 -13.31 -0.14
N GLN A 78 19.85 -13.84 -1.27
CA GLN A 78 20.14 -15.22 -1.69
C GLN A 78 21.62 -15.43 -2.05
N GLU A 79 22.31 -14.39 -2.52
CA GLU A 79 23.75 -14.41 -2.84
C GLU A 79 24.66 -14.44 -1.60
N VAL A 80 24.12 -14.21 -0.40
CA VAL A 80 24.85 -14.18 0.88
C VAL A 80 25.06 -15.58 1.42
N ASP A 81 26.32 -15.92 1.67
CA ASP A 81 26.75 -17.24 2.16
C ASP A 81 26.69 -17.36 3.70
N ASN A 82 26.80 -16.23 4.43
CA ASN A 82 26.64 -16.22 5.89
C ASN A 82 25.16 -16.40 6.29
N GLU A 83 24.82 -17.63 6.70
CA GLU A 83 23.44 -18.02 7.04
C GLU A 83 22.83 -17.24 8.21
N GLN A 84 23.63 -16.81 9.20
CA GLN A 84 23.13 -15.99 10.30
C GLN A 84 22.72 -14.59 9.82
N ALA A 85 23.58 -13.95 9.03
CA ALA A 85 23.32 -12.63 8.45
C ALA A 85 22.15 -12.68 7.47
N LYS A 86 22.14 -13.67 6.58
CA LYS A 86 21.04 -13.97 5.66
C LYS A 86 19.73 -14.19 6.39
N GLY A 87 19.73 -14.92 7.50
CA GLY A 87 18.55 -15.11 8.35
C GLY A 87 18.01 -13.80 8.93
N SER A 88 18.90 -12.88 9.35
CA SER A 88 18.52 -11.55 9.83
C SER A 88 17.92 -10.68 8.71
N LEU A 89 18.57 -10.64 7.54
CA LEU A 89 18.09 -9.90 6.37
C LEU A 89 16.73 -10.43 5.89
N ASN A 90 16.55 -11.74 5.82
CA ASN A 90 15.27 -12.36 5.47
C ASN A 90 14.14 -11.98 6.44
N LYS A 91 14.40 -11.87 7.75
CA LYS A 91 13.38 -11.40 8.71
C LYS A 91 12.95 -9.97 8.41
N GLN A 92 13.90 -9.10 8.05
CA GLN A 92 13.61 -7.72 7.67
C GLN A 92 12.82 -7.66 6.35
N ILE A 93 13.18 -8.46 5.35
CA ILE A 93 12.42 -8.54 4.09
C ILE A 93 11.00 -9.06 4.34
N ASN A 94 10.83 -10.13 5.13
CA ASN A 94 9.51 -10.66 5.48
C ASN A 94 8.63 -9.62 6.21
N LYS A 95 9.23 -8.75 7.04
CA LYS A 95 8.51 -7.62 7.65
C LYS A 95 8.09 -6.62 6.58
N ALA A 96 8.98 -6.25 5.67
CA ALA A 96 8.69 -5.30 4.60
C ALA A 96 7.59 -5.80 3.66
N GLU A 97 7.64 -7.08 3.25
CA GLU A 97 6.63 -7.72 2.40
C GLU A 97 5.25 -7.72 3.07
N ARG A 98 5.17 -8.03 4.37
CA ARG A 98 3.90 -7.98 5.11
C ARG A 98 3.33 -6.57 5.17
N LEU A 99 4.16 -5.58 5.47
CA LEU A 99 3.76 -4.17 5.49
C LEU A 99 3.30 -3.71 4.10
N PHE A 100 3.99 -4.14 3.04
CA PHE A 100 3.67 -3.81 1.65
C PHE A 100 2.35 -4.45 1.20
N LEU A 101 2.11 -5.70 1.57
CA LEU A 101 0.85 -6.38 1.28
C LEU A 101 -0.31 -5.69 2.00
N GLN A 102 -0.16 -5.44 3.31
CA GLN A 102 -1.19 -4.79 4.10
C GLN A 102 -1.59 -3.42 3.55
N GLN A 103 -0.61 -2.56 3.18
CA GLN A 103 -0.97 -1.27 2.57
C GLN A 103 -1.64 -1.42 1.21
N THR A 104 -1.21 -2.39 0.39
CA THR A 104 -1.81 -2.65 -0.93
C THR A 104 -3.27 -3.07 -0.80
N GLU A 105 -3.58 -3.94 0.16
CA GLU A 105 -4.95 -4.37 0.45
C GLU A 105 -5.85 -3.21 0.91
N ILE A 106 -5.33 -2.36 1.81
CA ILE A 106 -6.07 -1.18 2.30
C ILE A 106 -6.35 -0.21 1.15
N LEU A 107 -5.35 0.10 0.33
CA LEU A 107 -5.48 1.02 -0.81
C LEU A 107 -6.46 0.46 -1.84
N ALA A 108 -6.36 -0.83 -2.19
CA ALA A 108 -7.28 -1.46 -3.12
C ALA A 108 -8.74 -1.44 -2.60
N THR A 109 -8.93 -1.64 -1.29
CA THR A 109 -10.26 -1.54 -0.68
C THR A 109 -10.79 -0.11 -0.74
N LEU A 110 -9.95 0.89 -0.44
CA LEU A 110 -10.32 2.30 -0.52
C LEU A 110 -10.65 2.73 -1.97
N ASP A 111 -9.91 2.20 -2.94
CA ASP A 111 -10.17 2.44 -4.36
C ASP A 111 -11.49 1.81 -4.84
N SER A 112 -11.85 0.64 -4.30
CA SER A 112 -13.14 -0.02 -4.63
C SER A 112 -14.39 0.74 -4.18
N PHE A 113 -14.22 1.72 -3.29
CA PHE A 113 -15.30 2.59 -2.83
C PHE A 113 -15.57 3.76 -3.78
N SER A 114 -14.68 4.01 -4.73
CA SER A 114 -14.85 5.01 -5.78
C SER A 114 -15.19 4.34 -7.10
N THR A 115 -15.83 5.09 -8.00
CA THR A 115 -15.91 4.73 -9.43
C THR A 115 -14.54 4.86 -10.10
N ASP A 116 -14.39 4.28 -11.29
CA ASP A 116 -13.13 4.28 -12.06
C ASP A 116 -12.60 5.70 -12.35
N ASP A 117 -13.49 6.70 -12.45
CA ASP A 117 -13.13 8.11 -12.66
C ASP A 117 -12.73 8.85 -11.37
N GLY A 118 -12.88 8.21 -10.21
CA GLY A 118 -12.56 8.75 -8.90
C GLY A 118 -13.44 9.91 -8.43
N ASN A 119 -14.50 10.28 -9.16
CA ASN A 119 -15.33 11.46 -8.85
C ASN A 119 -16.66 11.10 -8.20
N SER A 120 -16.96 9.81 -8.08
CA SER A 120 -18.17 9.27 -7.49
C SER A 120 -17.85 8.08 -6.58
N PHE A 121 -18.79 7.70 -5.71
CA PHE A 121 -18.67 6.54 -4.81
C PHE A 121 -19.66 5.43 -5.14
N SER A 122 -19.27 4.20 -4.83
CA SER A 122 -20.03 3.00 -5.14
C SER A 122 -21.28 2.82 -4.27
N ASP A 123 -22.29 2.12 -4.81
CA ASP A 123 -23.52 1.83 -4.10
C ASP A 123 -23.26 0.97 -2.85
N GLY A 124 -24.01 1.24 -1.78
CA GLY A 124 -23.92 0.47 -0.53
C GLY A 124 -22.81 0.91 0.42
N LEU A 125 -21.94 1.85 0.02
CA LEU A 125 -20.92 2.43 0.90
C LEU A 125 -21.54 3.15 2.11
N SER A 126 -21.04 2.84 3.30
CA SER A 126 -21.43 3.51 4.55
C SER A 126 -20.25 4.13 5.29
N VAL A 127 -20.54 5.16 6.12
CA VAL A 127 -19.54 5.77 7.01
C VAL A 127 -18.91 4.73 7.95
N THR A 128 -19.69 3.73 8.40
CA THR A 128 -19.21 2.64 9.26
C THR A 128 -18.12 1.81 8.59
N GLU A 129 -18.32 1.43 7.32
CA GLU A 129 -17.31 0.67 6.55
C GLU A 129 -16.05 1.49 6.33
N LEU A 130 -16.19 2.78 5.98
CA LEU A 130 -15.06 3.69 5.84
C LEU A 130 -14.29 3.83 7.16
N GLN A 131 -14.99 4.02 8.28
CA GLN A 131 -14.38 4.15 9.61
C GLN A 131 -13.63 2.88 10.04
N ALA A 132 -14.12 1.71 9.66
CA ALA A 132 -13.48 0.43 9.95
C ALA A 132 -12.13 0.25 9.24
N LEU A 133 -11.91 0.91 8.09
CA LEU A 133 -10.64 0.87 7.38
C LEU A 133 -9.51 1.50 8.21
N LYS A 134 -8.46 0.70 8.44
CA LYS A 134 -7.30 1.03 9.23
C LYS A 134 -6.20 1.71 8.42
N VAL A 135 -6.51 2.84 7.79
CA VAL A 135 -5.55 3.63 6.99
C VAL A 135 -4.34 4.12 7.80
N GLU A 136 -4.49 4.26 9.12
CA GLU A 136 -3.43 4.54 10.08
C GLU A 136 -2.36 3.43 10.18
N ASN A 137 -2.67 2.23 9.69
CA ASN A 137 -1.73 1.11 9.67
C ASN A 137 -0.89 1.05 8.38
N ILE A 138 -1.13 1.94 7.39
CA ILE A 138 -0.28 2.05 6.21
C ILE A 138 1.11 2.50 6.65
N SER A 139 2.12 1.68 6.33
CA SER A 139 3.50 1.92 6.78
C SER A 139 4.12 3.13 6.10
N ASN A 140 3.95 3.23 4.78
CA ASN A 140 4.46 4.33 3.97
C ASN A 140 3.74 5.64 4.32
N VAL A 141 4.49 6.64 4.80
CA VAL A 141 3.92 7.90 5.31
C VAL A 141 3.14 8.66 4.24
N LYS A 142 3.67 8.70 3.01
CA LYS A 142 3.04 9.41 1.90
C LYS A 142 1.69 8.77 1.54
N LEU A 143 1.70 7.45 1.33
CA LEU A 143 0.48 6.69 1.01
C LEU A 143 -0.53 6.72 2.17
N GLN A 144 -0.06 6.74 3.42
CA GLN A 144 -0.91 6.89 4.59
C GLN A 144 -1.66 8.23 4.57
N ALA A 145 -0.96 9.33 4.30
CA ALA A 145 -1.59 10.65 4.22
C ALA A 145 -2.64 10.70 3.10
N GLU A 146 -2.27 10.23 1.90
CA GLU A 146 -3.19 10.16 0.75
C GLU A 146 -4.43 9.30 1.05
N ALA A 147 -4.26 8.16 1.73
CA ALA A 147 -5.37 7.30 2.12
C ALA A 147 -6.27 7.91 3.20
N ILE A 148 -5.69 8.68 4.14
CA ILE A 148 -6.46 9.42 5.15
C ILE A 148 -7.32 10.49 4.48
N ASP A 149 -6.74 11.26 3.56
CA ASP A 149 -7.44 12.31 2.83
C ASP A 149 -8.58 11.73 1.99
N LYS A 150 -8.32 10.67 1.22
CA LYS A 150 -9.35 9.99 0.42
C LYS A 150 -10.45 9.38 1.28
N LYS A 151 -10.11 8.77 2.43
CA LYS A 151 -11.12 8.28 3.39
C LYS A 151 -12.00 9.42 3.92
N ALA A 152 -11.42 10.57 4.26
CA ALA A 152 -12.16 11.72 4.76
C ALA A 152 -13.11 12.30 3.68
N GLU A 153 -12.64 12.37 2.43
CA GLU A 153 -13.46 12.79 1.29
C GLU A 153 -14.66 11.87 1.06
N LEU A 154 -14.45 10.55 1.03
CA LEU A 154 -15.53 9.58 0.89
C LEU A 154 -16.56 9.68 2.03
N ILE A 155 -16.11 9.89 3.27
CA ILE A 155 -17.03 10.11 4.41
C ILE A 155 -17.87 11.36 4.17
N SER A 156 -17.23 12.47 3.76
CA SER A 156 -17.93 13.71 3.46
C SER A 156 -18.99 13.54 2.37
N TRP A 157 -18.72 12.74 1.33
CA TRP A 157 -19.69 12.47 0.28
C TRP A 157 -20.89 11.66 0.77
N VAL A 158 -20.64 10.62 1.58
CA VAL A 158 -21.70 9.78 2.16
C VAL A 158 -22.57 10.62 3.10
N GLU A 159 -21.96 11.37 4.01
CA GLU A 159 -22.70 12.23 4.96
C GLU A 159 -23.52 13.31 4.25
N TYR A 160 -22.96 13.95 3.22
CA TYR A 160 -23.70 14.92 2.41
C TYR A 160 -24.93 14.28 1.75
N SER A 161 -24.77 13.08 1.22
CA SER A 161 -25.87 12.32 0.61
C SER A 161 -26.95 11.96 1.64
N ASP A 162 -26.54 11.51 2.84
CA ASP A 162 -27.45 11.20 3.95
C ASP A 162 -28.26 12.42 4.41
N VAL A 163 -27.61 13.58 4.57
CA VAL A 163 -28.29 14.84 4.93
C VAL A 163 -29.30 15.26 3.85
N THR A 164 -28.95 15.08 2.58
CA THR A 164 -29.84 15.40 1.47
C THR A 164 -31.05 14.46 1.43
N GLU A 165 -30.84 13.15 1.64
CA GLU A 165 -31.92 12.18 1.74
C GLU A 165 -32.86 12.48 2.91
N LEU A 166 -32.33 12.85 4.08
CA LEU A 166 -33.14 13.26 5.23
C LEU A 166 -34.00 14.48 4.88
N SER A 167 -33.44 15.46 4.18
CA SER A 167 -34.17 16.65 3.73
C SER A 167 -35.32 16.30 2.78
N ILE A 168 -35.11 15.34 1.87
CA ILE A 168 -36.14 14.84 0.95
C ILE A 168 -37.22 14.05 1.69
N THR A 169 -36.83 13.18 2.62
CA THR A 169 -37.75 12.39 3.43
C THR A 169 -38.70 13.29 4.24
N GLN A 170 -38.20 14.42 4.76
CA GLN A 170 -38.98 15.40 5.51
C GLN A 170 -40.02 16.16 4.66
N LEU A 171 -39.96 16.07 3.33
CA LEU A 171 -41.03 16.60 2.46
C LEU A 171 -42.35 15.86 2.67
N PHE A 172 -42.28 14.61 3.15
CA PHE A 172 -43.44 13.74 3.29
C PHE A 172 -43.82 13.51 4.75
N THR A 173 -45.12 13.39 5.01
CA THR A 173 -45.65 13.07 6.36
C THR A 173 -45.74 11.57 6.62
N ASP A 174 -45.64 10.77 5.57
CA ASP A 174 -45.81 9.32 5.62
C ASP A 174 -44.71 8.61 4.81
N LYS A 175 -44.31 7.43 5.28
CA LYS A 175 -43.25 6.61 4.63
C LYS A 175 -43.61 6.13 3.23
N LYS A 176 -44.89 6.14 2.85
CA LYS A 176 -45.32 5.78 1.49
C LYS A 176 -45.30 7.00 0.55
N GLU A 177 -44.90 8.16 1.07
CA GLU A 177 -44.73 9.42 0.36
C GLU A 177 -46.01 9.86 -0.37
N ASN A 178 -47.18 9.60 0.24
CA ASN A 178 -48.47 9.95 -0.38
C ASN A 178 -48.94 11.37 -0.04
N ARG A 179 -48.36 11.98 1.00
CA ARG A 179 -48.78 13.29 1.51
C ARG A 179 -47.58 14.16 1.87
N LEU A 180 -47.59 15.40 1.40
CA LEU A 180 -46.61 16.41 1.77
C LEU A 180 -46.82 16.95 3.18
N ALA A 181 -45.72 17.37 3.81
CA ALA A 181 -45.73 18.15 5.04
C ALA A 181 -46.36 19.54 4.83
N LYS A 182 -46.91 20.11 5.92
CA LYS A 182 -47.81 21.28 5.90
C LYS A 182 -47.19 22.57 5.31
N ASN A 183 -45.87 22.64 5.20
CA ASN A 183 -45.14 23.84 4.78
C ASN A 183 -44.22 23.61 3.57
N VAL A 184 -44.42 22.53 2.81
CA VAL A 184 -43.64 22.30 1.58
C VAL A 184 -44.05 23.32 0.52
N SER A 185 -43.08 24.07 0.00
CA SER A 185 -43.26 25.04 -1.08
C SER A 185 -42.41 24.73 -2.31
N GLU A 186 -42.71 25.35 -3.45
CA GLU A 186 -41.88 25.25 -4.67
C GLU A 186 -40.43 25.70 -4.41
N LYS A 187 -40.25 26.69 -3.52
CA LYS A 187 -38.91 27.12 -3.11
C LYS A 187 -38.15 26.00 -2.41
N ASN A 188 -38.78 25.30 -1.45
CA ASN A 188 -38.14 24.18 -0.76
C ASN A 188 -37.70 23.07 -1.73
N LEU A 189 -38.55 22.74 -2.70
CA LEU A 189 -38.25 21.70 -3.70
C LEU A 189 -37.11 22.13 -4.62
N LYS A 190 -37.07 23.41 -5.02
CA LYS A 190 -35.97 23.96 -5.80
C LYS A 190 -34.64 23.91 -5.03
N ASP A 191 -34.63 24.40 -3.78
CA ASP A 191 -33.42 24.44 -2.94
C ASP A 191 -32.85 23.02 -2.71
N ILE A 192 -33.72 22.00 -2.57
CA ILE A 192 -33.29 20.60 -2.43
C ILE A 192 -32.76 20.03 -3.75
N ARG A 193 -33.37 20.38 -4.89
CA ARG A 193 -32.93 19.91 -6.21
C ARG A 193 -31.54 20.47 -6.57
N GLU A 194 -31.23 21.71 -6.17
CA GLU A 194 -29.88 22.27 -6.33
C GLU A 194 -28.84 21.48 -5.51
N LYS A 195 -29.17 21.10 -4.27
CA LYS A 195 -28.27 20.26 -3.43
C LYS A 195 -28.07 18.85 -3.99
N LEU A 196 -29.09 18.31 -4.65
CA LEU A 196 -29.04 16.99 -5.26
C LEU A 196 -27.92 16.89 -6.30
N ASP A 197 -27.59 18.01 -6.96
CA ASP A 197 -26.59 18.00 -8.02
C ASP A 197 -25.19 17.64 -7.54
N ASP A 198 -24.88 17.93 -6.28
CA ASP A 198 -23.60 17.67 -5.63
C ASP A 198 -23.46 16.23 -5.09
N ILE A 199 -24.52 15.41 -5.16
CA ILE A 199 -24.44 14.00 -4.73
C ILE A 199 -23.52 13.22 -5.67
N LYS A 200 -22.47 12.62 -5.08
CA LYS A 200 -21.42 11.85 -5.75
C LYS A 200 -21.75 10.37 -5.96
N ASN A 201 -23.03 10.00 -5.92
CA ASN A 201 -23.47 8.64 -6.21
C ASN A 201 -24.68 8.71 -7.14
N ASP A 202 -24.51 8.23 -8.37
CA ASP A 202 -25.50 8.41 -9.44
C ASP A 202 -26.80 7.65 -9.17
N SER A 203 -26.70 6.44 -8.63
CA SER A 203 -27.83 5.57 -8.30
C SER A 203 -28.75 6.25 -7.27
N ARG A 204 -28.14 6.73 -6.18
CA ARG A 204 -28.81 7.46 -5.10
C ARG A 204 -29.29 8.82 -5.55
N LYS A 205 -28.49 9.56 -6.33
CA LYS A 205 -28.90 10.84 -6.93
C LYS A 205 -30.19 10.67 -7.75
N LYS A 206 -30.26 9.61 -8.55
CA LYS A 206 -31.45 9.27 -9.34
C LYS A 206 -32.66 8.92 -8.45
N GLU A 207 -32.50 8.04 -7.47
CA GLU A 207 -33.59 7.67 -6.55
C GLU A 207 -34.16 8.91 -5.84
N LEU A 208 -33.28 9.77 -5.35
CA LEU A 208 -33.65 11.00 -4.66
C LEU A 208 -34.31 12.02 -5.60
N SER A 209 -33.86 12.11 -6.86
CA SER A 209 -34.53 12.90 -7.90
C SER A 209 -35.98 12.47 -8.11
N ASP A 210 -36.22 11.16 -8.21
CA ASP A 210 -37.56 10.60 -8.43
C ASP A 210 -38.51 10.92 -7.26
N LYS A 211 -37.98 10.94 -6.02
CA LYS A 211 -38.73 11.37 -4.84
C LYS A 211 -39.10 12.86 -4.88
N ILE A 212 -38.19 13.73 -5.31
CA ILE A 212 -38.48 15.16 -5.49
C ILE A 212 -39.57 15.36 -6.56
N ASP A 213 -39.49 14.65 -7.68
CA ASP A 213 -40.50 14.71 -8.76
C ASP A 213 -41.89 14.29 -8.27
N LYS A 214 -41.95 13.30 -7.36
CA LYS A 214 -43.19 12.89 -6.70
C LYS A 214 -43.73 13.99 -5.79
N ALA A 215 -42.85 14.66 -5.04
CA ALA A 215 -43.23 15.79 -4.20
C ALA A 215 -43.80 16.96 -5.03
N ASP A 216 -43.17 17.29 -6.17
CA ASP A 216 -43.65 18.31 -7.12
C ASP A 216 -45.09 18.02 -7.61
N LYS A 217 -45.36 16.76 -7.98
CA LYS A 217 -46.69 16.31 -8.42
C LYS A 217 -47.75 16.47 -7.32
N LEU A 218 -47.42 16.12 -6.07
CA LEU A 218 -48.33 16.26 -4.93
C LEU A 218 -48.61 17.74 -4.62
N LEU A 219 -47.59 18.60 -4.70
CA LEU A 219 -47.75 20.04 -4.44
C LEU A 219 -48.67 20.69 -5.48
N ALA A 220 -48.46 20.36 -6.76
CA ALA A 220 -49.33 20.83 -7.84
C ALA A 220 -50.78 20.35 -7.68
N ALA A 221 -50.99 19.12 -7.19
CA ALA A 221 -52.33 18.59 -6.92
C ALA A 221 -53.02 19.28 -5.73
N GLN A 222 -52.28 19.61 -4.66
CA GLN A 222 -52.81 20.38 -3.52
C GLN A 222 -53.26 21.78 -3.96
N LYS A 223 -52.41 22.52 -4.69
CA LYS A 223 -52.77 23.85 -5.23
C LYS A 223 -54.02 23.83 -6.11
N LYS A 224 -54.24 22.76 -6.89
CA LYS A 224 -55.46 22.60 -7.72
C LYS A 224 -56.72 22.35 -6.88
N LYS A 225 -56.60 21.70 -5.72
CA LYS A 225 -57.72 21.49 -4.80
C LYS A 225 -58.06 22.78 -4.06
N ASP A 226 -57.06 23.52 -3.60
CA ASP A 226 -57.26 24.78 -2.88
C ASP A 226 -57.87 25.87 -3.76
N LYS A 227 -57.57 25.90 -5.08
CA LYS A 227 -58.21 26.81 -6.04
C LYS A 227 -59.66 26.45 -6.40
N LYS A 228 -60.14 25.27 -5.99
CA LYS A 228 -61.50 24.78 -6.29
C LYS A 228 -62.42 24.80 -5.07
N GLN A 229 -61.91 25.22 -3.91
CA GLN A 229 -62.67 25.51 -2.68
C GLN A 229 -62.90 27.02 -2.57
#